data_AF-A0A6I2WZU9-F1
#
_entry.id   AF-A0A6I2WZU9-F1
#
_cell.length_a   1.000
_cell.length_b   1.000
_cell.length_c   1.000
_cell.angle_alpha   90.00
_cell.angle_beta   90.00
_cell.angle_gamma   90.00
#
_symmetry.space_group_name_H-M   'P 1'
#
loop_
_entity.id
_entity.type
_entity.pdbx_description
1 polymer ?
#
loop_
_entity_poly.entity_id
_entity_poly.type
_entity_poly.pdbx_seq_one_letter_code
_entity_poly.pdbx_strand_id
1 'polypeptide(L)'
;ARRLKQRFDLKLLIIDYLQLMSSGRKVESRQVEVSEFSRSLKLLAKELDIPVIAISQLNRGAEQRQDKRPMLSDLRESGSLEQDADMVLLLHREDAYDKESRQGEADFIIAKHRNGPTGVVTVAFQGHYSRFVDMAQS
;
A
#
# COMPACT_ATOMS: atom_id res chain seq x y z
N ALA A 1 -18.30 -3.99 -7.04
CA ALA A 1 -17.50 -5.23 -7.06
C ALA A 1 -18.35 -6.51 -7.19
N ARG A 2 -19.27 -6.82 -6.26
CA ARG A 2 -20.11 -8.05 -6.27
C ARG A 2 -20.78 -8.37 -7.63
N ARG A 3 -21.47 -7.38 -8.21
CA ARG A 3 -22.10 -7.51 -9.54
C ARG A 3 -21.09 -7.81 -10.67
N LEU A 4 -19.87 -7.28 -10.58
CA LEU A 4 -18.80 -7.55 -11.55
C LEU A 4 -18.22 -8.94 -11.37
N LYS A 5 -18.05 -9.44 -10.13
CA LYS A 5 -17.64 -10.82 -9.87
C LYS A 5 -18.63 -11.82 -10.46
N GLN A 6 -19.93 -11.59 -10.28
CA GLN A 6 -20.97 -12.46 -10.82
C GLN A 6 -21.04 -12.44 -12.36
N ARG A 7 -20.81 -11.29 -12.99
CA ARG A 7 -20.94 -11.14 -14.45
C ARG A 7 -19.67 -11.46 -15.23
N PHE A 8 -18.50 -11.20 -14.65
CA PHE A 8 -17.23 -11.18 -15.37
C PHE A 8 -16.12 -11.93 -14.65
N ASP A 9 -16.44 -12.69 -13.59
CA ASP A 9 -15.48 -13.46 -12.79
C ASP A 9 -14.25 -12.65 -12.36
N LEU A 10 -14.51 -11.47 -11.79
CA LEU A 10 -13.50 -10.56 -11.24
C LEU A 10 -12.43 -11.33 -10.46
N LYS A 11 -11.14 -11.08 -10.75
CA LYS A 11 -10.00 -11.77 -10.12
C LYS A 11 -9.14 -10.90 -9.21
N LEU A 12 -9.21 -9.59 -9.36
CA LEU A 12 -8.43 -8.63 -8.59
C LEU A 12 -9.22 -7.32 -8.47
N LEU A 13 -9.10 -6.65 -7.33
CA LEU A 13 -9.61 -5.30 -7.12
C LEU A 13 -8.48 -4.39 -6.68
N ILE A 14 -8.27 -3.27 -7.38
CA ILE A 14 -7.31 -2.22 -7.00
C ILE A 14 -8.09 -0.95 -6.69
N ILE A 15 -7.75 -0.29 -5.59
CA ILE A 15 -8.34 0.98 -5.15
C ILE A 15 -7.22 2.01 -5.00
N ASP A 16 -7.27 3.04 -5.85
CA ASP A 16 -6.34 4.16 -5.87
C ASP A 16 -7.10 5.48 -5.62
N TYR A 17 -7.03 6.10 -4.44
CA TYR A 17 -6.41 5.65 -3.18
C TYR A 17 -7.40 5.84 -2.01
N LEU A 18 -7.15 5.19 -0.88
CA LEU A 18 -8.07 5.11 0.26
C LEU A 18 -8.53 6.47 0.77
N GLN A 19 -7.66 7.48 0.71
CA GLN A 19 -7.95 8.79 1.25
C GLN A 19 -9.01 9.56 0.43
N LEU A 20 -9.37 9.10 -0.79
CA LEU A 20 -10.51 9.65 -1.54
C LEU A 20 -11.84 8.99 -1.16
N MET A 21 -11.81 7.87 -0.42
CA MET A 21 -13.03 7.23 0.05
C MET A 21 -13.69 8.12 1.12
N SER A 22 -15.01 8.28 0.98
CA SER A 22 -15.87 8.91 1.98
C SER A 22 -17.08 8.03 2.22
N SER A 23 -17.45 7.91 3.49
CA SER A 23 -18.63 7.18 3.96
C SER A 23 -19.93 7.94 3.68
N GLY A 24 -19.83 9.23 3.30
CA GLY A 24 -20.98 10.14 3.15
C GLY A 24 -21.72 10.42 4.47
N ARG A 25 -21.21 9.90 5.59
CA ARG A 25 -21.75 10.09 6.94
C ARG A 25 -20.87 11.05 7.71
N LYS A 26 -21.46 11.73 8.69
CA LYS A 26 -20.71 12.55 9.64
C LYS A 26 -20.02 11.62 10.63
N VAL A 27 -18.72 11.42 10.46
CA VAL A 27 -17.85 10.63 11.34
C VAL A 27 -17.06 11.58 12.25
N GLU A 28 -16.83 11.16 13.49
CA GLU A 28 -16.15 11.98 14.51
C GLU A 28 -14.69 12.26 14.17
N SER A 29 -14.02 11.33 13.48
CA SER A 29 -12.65 11.51 13.03
C SER A 29 -12.37 10.72 11.75
N ARG A 30 -11.38 11.20 10.99
CA ARG A 30 -10.89 10.51 9.79
C ARG A 30 -10.33 9.12 10.12
N GLN A 31 -9.75 8.95 11.29
CA GLN A 31 -9.19 7.68 11.75
C GLN A 31 -10.26 6.59 11.89
N VAL A 32 -11.44 6.95 12.42
CA VAL A 32 -12.58 6.03 12.51
C VAL A 32 -13.05 5.64 11.11
N GLU A 33 -13.17 6.62 10.21
CA GLU A 33 -13.61 6.38 8.84
C GLU A 33 -12.68 5.44 8.07
N VAL A 34 -11.36 5.66 8.17
CA VAL A 34 -10.36 4.77 7.55
C VAL A 34 -10.41 3.37 8.16
N SER A 35 -10.70 3.26 9.46
CA SER A 35 -10.88 1.98 10.12
C SER A 35 -12.11 1.20 9.62
N GLU A 36 -13.21 1.90 9.36
CA GLU A 36 -14.39 1.30 8.74
C GLU A 36 -14.11 0.82 7.31
N PHE A 37 -13.37 1.61 6.51
CA PHE A 37 -12.97 1.20 5.17
C PHE A 37 -12.05 -0.02 5.20
N SER A 38 -11.03 -0.01 6.04
CA SER A 38 -10.09 -1.11 6.24
C SER A 38 -10.82 -2.44 6.48
N ARG A 39 -11.72 -2.46 7.48
CA ARG A 39 -12.52 -3.63 7.82
C ARG A 39 -13.44 -4.05 6.68
N SER A 40 -14.11 -3.09 6.05
CA SER A 40 -15.04 -3.35 4.94
C SER A 40 -14.33 -3.98 3.74
N LEU A 41 -13.12 -3.51 3.42
CA LEU A 41 -12.30 -4.05 2.34
C LEU A 41 -11.82 -5.47 2.66
N LYS A 42 -11.41 -5.74 3.90
CA LYS A 42 -11.03 -7.09 4.32
C LYS A 42 -12.20 -8.08 4.22
N LEU A 43 -13.39 -7.67 4.66
CA LEU A 43 -14.61 -8.48 4.53
C LEU A 43 -14.97 -8.70 3.06
N LEU A 44 -14.87 -7.65 2.22
CA LEU A 44 -15.14 -7.75 0.79
C LEU A 44 -14.17 -8.71 0.08
N ALA A 45 -12.88 -8.67 0.42
CA ALA A 45 -11.87 -9.58 -0.12
C ALA A 45 -12.22 -11.04 0.19
N LYS A 46 -12.61 -11.33 1.44
CA LYS A 46 -13.05 -12.67 1.87
C LYS A 46 -14.35 -13.10 1.19
N GLU A 47 -15.31 -12.20 1.05
CA GLU A 47 -16.60 -12.51 0.44
C GLU A 47 -16.47 -12.81 -1.07
N LEU A 48 -15.64 -12.04 -1.77
CA LEU A 48 -15.43 -12.20 -3.21
C LEU A 48 -14.39 -13.27 -3.56
N ASP A 49 -13.64 -13.72 -2.56
CA ASP A 49 -12.50 -14.62 -2.68
C ASP A 49 -11.49 -14.14 -3.75
N ILE A 50 -11.09 -12.88 -3.62
CA ILE A 50 -10.09 -12.25 -4.50
C ILE A 50 -9.12 -11.38 -3.71
N PRO A 51 -7.90 -11.17 -4.21
CA PRO A 51 -7.00 -10.15 -3.67
C PRO A 51 -7.61 -8.75 -3.86
N VAL A 52 -7.48 -7.93 -2.82
CA VAL A 52 -7.84 -6.51 -2.84
C VAL A 52 -6.60 -5.71 -2.48
N ILE A 53 -6.16 -4.85 -3.39
CA ILE A 53 -5.03 -3.94 -3.20
C ILE A 53 -5.62 -2.54 -2.98
N ALA A 54 -5.27 -1.94 -1.85
CA ALA A 54 -5.66 -0.58 -1.53
C ALA A 54 -4.41 0.28 -1.36
N ILE A 55 -4.33 1.36 -2.12
CA ILE A 55 -3.22 2.31 -2.05
C ILE A 55 -3.53 3.32 -0.94
N SER A 56 -2.53 3.59 -0.10
CA SER A 56 -2.62 4.60 0.95
C SER A 56 -1.43 5.55 0.87
N GLN A 57 -1.69 6.83 1.05
CA GLN A 57 -0.64 7.83 1.27
C GLN A 57 -0.12 7.75 2.72
N LEU A 58 1.20 7.93 2.87
CA LEU A 58 1.86 8.01 4.17
C LEU A 58 1.78 9.42 4.74
N ASN A 59 1.91 9.52 6.06
CA ASN A 59 2.10 10.81 6.71
C ASN A 59 3.46 11.42 6.33
N ARG A 60 3.50 12.75 6.16
CA ARG A 60 4.73 13.50 5.82
C ARG A 60 5.83 13.42 6.87
N GLY A 61 5.54 12.90 8.07
CA GLY A 61 6.53 12.68 9.12
C GLY A 61 7.69 11.77 8.69
N ALA A 62 7.47 10.87 7.72
CA ALA A 62 8.52 10.04 7.15
C ALA A 62 9.64 10.86 6.50
N GLU A 63 9.30 11.99 5.86
CA GLU A 63 10.24 12.84 5.13
C GLU A 63 11.13 13.70 6.05
N GLN A 64 10.70 13.89 7.30
CA GLN A 64 11.42 14.69 8.31
C GLN A 64 12.49 13.87 9.05
N ARG A 65 12.46 12.55 8.93
CA ARG A 65 13.47 11.67 9.52
C ARG A 65 14.77 11.74 8.73
N GLN A 66 15.88 11.51 9.43
CA GLN A 66 17.18 11.35 8.78
C GLN A 66 17.19 10.13 7.87
N ASP A 67 16.69 9.00 8.38
CA ASP A 67 16.36 7.83 7.58
C ASP A 67 14.95 7.99 7.01
N LYS A 68 14.88 8.44 5.76
CA LYS A 68 13.64 8.71 5.00
C LYS A 68 12.92 7.44 4.54
N ARG A 69 13.37 6.27 5.01
CA ARG A 69 12.74 4.99 4.73
C ARG A 69 11.37 4.93 5.41
N PRO A 70 10.30 4.56 4.67
CA PRO A 70 8.96 4.47 5.24
C PRO A 70 8.84 3.26 6.18
N MET A 71 8.01 3.41 7.20
CA MET A 71 7.75 2.40 8.23
C MET A 71 6.24 2.21 8.44
N LEU A 72 5.83 1.11 9.08
CA LEU A 72 4.42 0.87 9.42
C LEU A 72 3.83 2.01 10.25
N SER A 73 4.61 2.58 11.16
CA SER A 73 4.20 3.71 11.99
C SER A 73 3.86 4.97 11.18
N ASP A 74 4.25 5.07 9.91
CA ASP A 74 3.87 6.19 9.04
C ASP A 74 2.43 6.10 8.54
N LEU A 75 1.79 4.94 8.69
CA LEU A 75 0.35 4.73 8.50
C LEU A 75 -0.48 5.23 9.70
N ARG A 76 0.12 6.00 10.64
CA ARG A 76 -0.40 6.29 12.00
C ARG A 76 -1.87 6.72 12.12
N GLU A 77 -2.45 7.33 11.10
CA GLU A 77 -3.89 7.66 11.09
C GLU A 77 -4.79 6.44 10.78
N SER A 78 -4.20 5.24 10.74
CA SER A 78 -4.77 4.03 10.17
C SER A 78 -4.21 2.78 10.83
N GLY A 79 -4.07 2.74 12.16
CA GLY A 79 -3.64 1.54 12.87
C GLY A 79 -4.52 0.30 12.56
N SER A 80 -5.77 0.53 12.18
CA SER A 80 -6.68 -0.47 11.61
C SER A 80 -6.20 -1.06 10.28
N LEU A 81 -5.65 -0.26 9.36
CA LEU A 81 -5.07 -0.76 8.11
C LEU A 81 -3.93 -1.73 8.41
N GLU A 82 -3.05 -1.37 9.36
CA GLU A 82 -1.98 -2.27 9.78
C GLU A 82 -2.55 -3.59 10.31
N GLN A 83 -3.57 -3.56 11.17
CA GLN A 83 -4.12 -4.77 11.79
C GLN A 83 -4.88 -5.67 10.79
N ASP A 84 -5.73 -5.08 9.96
CA ASP A 84 -6.63 -5.81 9.07
C ASP A 84 -5.92 -6.36 7.83
N ALA A 85 -4.92 -5.66 7.31
CA ALA A 85 -4.18 -6.08 6.12
C ALA A 85 -3.48 -7.43 6.34
N ASP A 86 -3.47 -8.29 5.31
CA ASP A 86 -2.66 -9.50 5.33
C ASP A 86 -1.20 -9.21 4.97
N MET A 87 -0.98 -8.24 4.09
CA MET A 87 0.34 -7.75 3.71
C MET A 87 0.35 -6.21 3.65
N VAL A 88 1.48 -5.62 4.02
CA VAL A 88 1.73 -4.18 3.84
C VAL A 88 3.04 -4.03 3.08
N LEU A 89 2.96 -3.38 1.92
CA LEU A 89 4.10 -3.03 1.08
C LEU A 89 4.32 -1.52 1.17
N LEU A 90 5.54 -1.11 1.50
CA LEU A 90 5.95 0.28 1.49
C LEU A 90 6.95 0.49 0.35
N LEU A 91 6.72 1.50 -0.47
CA LEU A 91 7.58 1.83 -1.60
C LEU A 91 8.58 2.89 -1.18
N HIS A 92 9.86 2.65 -1.43
CA HIS A 92 10.92 3.62 -1.18
C HIS A 92 11.82 3.77 -2.41
N ARG A 93 12.14 5.02 -2.74
CA ARG A 93 13.09 5.40 -3.78
C ARG A 93 14.11 6.33 -3.17
N GLU A 94 15.34 5.86 -3.07
CA GLU A 94 16.43 6.64 -2.46
C GLU A 94 16.82 7.83 -3.34
N ASP A 95 16.83 7.60 -4.66
CA ASP A 95 17.09 8.59 -5.71
C ASP A 95 16.10 9.76 -5.74
N ALA A 96 14.92 9.61 -5.12
CA ALA A 96 13.95 10.68 -4.94
C ALA A 96 14.39 11.73 -3.91
N TYR A 97 15.32 11.37 -3.01
CA TYR A 97 15.82 12.23 -1.95
C TYR A 97 17.29 12.60 -2.11
N ASP A 98 18.11 11.66 -2.60
CA ASP A 98 19.50 11.85 -2.96
C ASP A 98 19.72 11.33 -4.38
N LYS A 99 19.80 12.24 -5.35
CA LYS A 99 19.89 11.89 -6.76
C LYS A 99 21.14 11.09 -7.10
N GLU A 100 22.20 11.12 -6.30
CA GLU A 100 23.44 10.38 -6.58
C GLU A 100 23.40 8.95 -6.01
N SER A 101 22.43 8.64 -5.13
CA SER A 101 22.30 7.32 -4.52
C SER A 101 21.33 6.43 -5.28
N ARG A 102 21.77 5.19 -5.58
CA ARG A 102 20.95 4.07 -6.11
C ARG A 102 19.96 4.50 -7.20
N GLN A 103 20.47 5.25 -8.18
CA GLN A 103 19.65 5.78 -9.27
C GLN A 103 18.91 4.68 -10.02
N GLY A 104 17.61 4.89 -10.23
CA GLY A 104 16.80 3.94 -10.97
C GLY A 104 16.55 2.62 -10.21
N GLU A 105 16.75 2.59 -8.90
CA GLU A 105 16.29 1.50 -8.03
C GLU A 105 15.08 1.92 -7.20
N ALA A 106 14.24 0.95 -6.86
CA ALA A 106 13.18 1.12 -5.88
C ALA A 106 13.10 -0.11 -4.97
N ASP A 107 12.86 0.14 -3.69
CA ASP A 107 12.65 -0.90 -2.70
C ASP A 107 11.14 -1.09 -2.45
N PHE A 108 10.66 -2.31 -2.66
CA PHE A 108 9.40 -2.79 -2.12
C PHE A 108 9.68 -3.41 -0.75
N ILE A 109 9.33 -2.70 0.31
CA ILE A 109 9.52 -3.13 1.69
C ILE A 109 8.27 -3.90 2.12
N ILE A 110 8.41 -5.21 2.29
CA ILE A 110 7.38 -6.08 2.88
C ILE A 110 7.39 -5.85 4.39
N ALA A 111 6.68 -4.81 4.82
CA ALA A 111 6.68 -4.35 6.20
C ALA A 111 5.78 -5.23 7.11
N LYS A 112 4.76 -5.86 6.54
CA LYS A 112 3.93 -6.87 7.19
C LYS A 112 3.62 -8.00 6.22
N HIS A 113 3.67 -9.23 6.71
CA HIS A 113 3.19 -10.41 6.00
C HIS A 113 2.61 -11.42 7.00
N ARG A 114 1.29 -11.63 6.98
CA ARG A 114 0.59 -12.49 7.96
C ARG A 114 1.04 -13.96 7.89
N ASN A 115 1.39 -14.45 6.69
CA ASN A 115 1.64 -15.86 6.41
C ASN A 115 3.04 -16.12 5.82
N GLY A 116 3.99 -15.21 6.01
CA GLY A 116 5.32 -15.36 5.44
C GLY A 116 6.31 -14.31 5.94
N PRO A 117 7.53 -14.28 5.38
CA PRO A 117 8.57 -13.39 5.86
C PRO A 117 8.31 -11.94 5.44
N THR A 118 8.80 -11.02 6.28
CA THR A 118 9.08 -9.64 5.90
C THR A 118 10.43 -9.54 5.19
N GLY A 119 10.68 -8.44 4.50
CA GLY A 119 11.92 -8.27 3.75
C GLY A 119 11.88 -7.08 2.81
N VAL A 120 12.93 -6.93 2.02
CA VAL A 120 13.05 -5.88 1.02
C VAL A 120 13.29 -6.55 -0.33
N VAL A 121 12.48 -6.20 -1.31
CA VAL A 121 12.67 -6.59 -2.70
C VAL A 121 13.08 -5.34 -3.47
N THR A 122 14.34 -5.28 -3.88
CA THR A 122 14.85 -4.20 -4.73
C THR A 122 14.58 -4.52 -6.19
N VAL A 123 14.05 -3.55 -6.92
CA VAL A 123 13.73 -3.63 -8.34
C VAL A 123 14.31 -2.44 -9.09
N ALA A 124 14.45 -2.56 -10.40
CA ALA A 124 14.79 -1.42 -11.24
C ALA A 124 13.53 -0.60 -11.54
N PHE A 125 13.63 0.72 -11.37
CA PHE A 125 12.59 1.69 -11.65
C PHE A 125 12.93 2.55 -12.88
N GLN A 126 12.15 2.38 -13.93
CA GLN A 126 12.28 3.14 -15.17
C GLN A 126 11.23 4.26 -15.17
N GLY A 127 11.54 5.36 -14.48
CA GLY A 127 10.56 6.41 -14.20
C GLY A 127 9.93 7.08 -15.42
N HIS A 128 10.64 7.16 -16.54
CA HIS A 128 10.11 7.69 -17.80
C HIS A 128 9.03 6.79 -18.44
N TYR A 129 8.91 5.53 -18.00
CA TYR A 129 7.85 4.60 -18.40
C TYR A 129 6.86 4.31 -17.26
N SER A 130 7.02 4.92 -16.08
CA SER A 130 6.25 4.57 -14.87
C SER A 130 6.25 3.07 -14.58
N ARG A 131 7.41 2.42 -14.75
CA ARG A 131 7.54 0.96 -14.77
C ARG A 131 8.58 0.47 -13.77
N PHE A 132 8.24 -0.61 -13.07
CA PHE A 132 9.17 -1.42 -12.29
C PHE A 132 9.51 -2.70 -13.06
N VAL A 133 10.76 -3.13 -13.04
CA VAL A 133 11.23 -4.37 -13.67
C VAL A 133 12.16 -5.11 -12.73
N ASP A 134 12.21 -6.44 -12.84
CA ASP A 134 13.11 -7.26 -12.05
C ASP A 134 14.57 -6.78 -12.23
N MET A 135 15.34 -6.81 -11.15
CA MET A 135 16.79 -6.64 -11.26
C MET A 135 17.34 -7.80 -12.11
N ALA A 136 18.32 -7.50 -12.96
CA ALA A 136 19.02 -8.56 -13.68
C ALA A 136 19.56 -9.57 -12.67
N GLN A 137 19.17 -10.84 -12.80
CA GLN A 137 19.74 -11.90 -11.96
C GLN A 137 21.24 -11.96 -12.24
N SER A 138 22.03 -11.80 -11.18
CA SER A 138 23.49 -11.99 -11.21
C SER A 138 23.83 -13.47 -11.21
#